data_AF-A0A936P0H8-F1
#
_entry.id   AF-A0A936P0H8-F1
#
_cell.length_a   1.000
_cell.length_b   1.000
_cell.length_c   1.000
_cell.angle_alpha   90.00
_cell.angle_beta   90.00
_cell.angle_gamma   90.00
#
_symmetry.space_group_name_H-M   'P 1'
#
loop_
_entity.id
_entity.type
_entity.pdbx_description
1 polymer ?
#
loop_
_entity_poly.entity_id
_entity_poly.type
_entity_poly.pdbx_seq_one_letter_code
_entity_poly.pdbx_strand_id
1 'polypeptide(L)'
;MTLQNAAGQFPNPNGSWDAEVDHAYAILVLQRSLGGACADGDNDGVCDDEDNCPADANSNQADADGDGVGDVCDNCKNTANPGQEDQNQNGIGDACEGKCDVDKDGDIDKVDTSMISKARGKKVPPLDQAYDANGDGVVSPADVKACIPLCTLPNCAVPVNPVP
;
A
#
# COMPACT_ATOMS: atom_id res chain seq x y z
N MET A 1 2.85 -44.61 -0.68
CA MET A 1 3.66 -44.63 0.56
C MET A 1 4.92 -45.41 0.25
N THR A 2 5.98 -44.72 -0.15
CA THR A 2 7.27 -45.33 -0.49
C THR A 2 8.03 -45.65 0.80
N LEU A 3 8.53 -46.88 0.90
CA LEU A 3 9.24 -47.36 2.09
C LEU A 3 10.64 -46.72 2.13
N GLN A 4 10.92 -45.94 3.17
CA GLN A 4 12.25 -45.43 3.49
C GLN A 4 13.07 -46.51 4.22
N ASN A 5 14.39 -46.48 4.09
CA ASN A 5 15.26 -47.28 4.95
C ASN A 5 15.40 -46.63 6.35
N ALA A 6 16.08 -47.31 7.28
CA ALA A 6 16.31 -46.79 8.64
C ALA A 6 17.17 -45.51 8.69
N ALA A 7 17.80 -45.13 7.57
CA ALA A 7 18.57 -43.90 7.40
C ALA A 7 17.76 -42.79 6.68
N GLY A 8 16.47 -43.01 6.38
CA GLY A 8 15.60 -42.01 5.75
C GLY A 8 15.75 -41.88 4.23
N GLN A 9 16.53 -42.76 3.59
CA GLN A 9 16.83 -42.68 2.16
C GLN A 9 15.75 -43.38 1.32
N PHE A 10 15.56 -42.91 0.09
CA PHE A 10 14.62 -43.49 -0.87
C PHE A 10 15.37 -44.24 -2.00
N PRO A 11 14.88 -45.43 -2.42
CA PRO A 11 15.48 -46.15 -3.53
C PRO A 11 15.15 -45.45 -4.87
N ASN A 12 16.13 -45.39 -5.77
CA ASN A 12 15.91 -44.93 -7.15
C ASN A 12 15.10 -45.98 -7.97
N PRO A 13 14.73 -45.70 -9.23
CA PRO A 13 13.95 -46.63 -10.07
C PRO A 13 14.62 -47.99 -10.35
N ASN A 14 15.92 -48.14 -10.11
CA ASN A 14 16.65 -49.40 -10.29
C ASN A 14 16.94 -50.14 -8.95
N GLY A 15 16.46 -49.61 -7.83
CA GLY A 15 16.65 -50.19 -6.50
C GLY A 15 18.03 -49.93 -5.87
N SER A 16 18.85 -49.06 -6.47
CA SER A 16 20.13 -48.60 -5.92
C SER A 16 19.94 -47.38 -5.01
N TRP A 17 20.78 -47.31 -3.99
CA TRP A 17 20.86 -46.19 -3.05
C TRP A 17 21.91 -45.21 -3.56
N ASP A 18 21.50 -44.22 -4.34
CA ASP A 18 22.42 -43.26 -4.95
C ASP A 18 22.58 -42.04 -4.02
N ALA A 19 23.81 -41.79 -3.56
CA ALA A 19 24.15 -40.67 -2.68
C ALA A 19 23.88 -39.29 -3.31
N GLU A 20 23.81 -39.20 -4.64
CA GLU A 20 23.50 -37.97 -5.37
C GLU A 20 22.07 -37.45 -5.17
N VAL A 21 21.08 -38.32 -4.93
CA VAL A 21 19.67 -37.91 -4.80
C VAL A 21 19.38 -37.32 -3.41
N ASP A 22 20.08 -37.80 -2.38
CA ASP A 22 20.01 -37.25 -1.01
C ASP A 22 20.53 -35.81 -0.94
N HIS A 23 21.60 -35.48 -1.67
CA HIS A 23 22.09 -34.09 -1.71
C HIS A 23 21.14 -33.15 -2.44
N ALA A 24 20.59 -33.57 -3.60
CA ALA A 24 19.64 -32.73 -4.33
C ALA A 24 18.35 -32.50 -3.53
N TYR A 25 17.84 -33.51 -2.83
CA TYR A 25 16.65 -33.39 -2.00
C TYR A 25 16.93 -32.58 -0.72
N ALA A 26 18.06 -32.79 -0.04
CA ALA A 26 18.45 -32.01 1.13
C ALA A 26 18.68 -30.53 0.76
N ILE A 27 19.29 -30.25 -0.40
CA ILE A 27 19.45 -28.88 -0.92
C ILE A 27 18.07 -28.27 -1.24
N LEU A 28 17.18 -28.99 -1.93
CA LEU A 28 15.82 -28.50 -2.24
C LEU A 28 14.98 -28.24 -0.98
N VAL A 29 15.14 -29.05 0.07
CA VAL A 29 14.47 -28.87 1.35
C VAL A 29 15.09 -27.72 2.14
N LEU A 30 16.42 -27.58 2.16
CA LEU A 30 17.11 -26.43 2.78
C LEU A 30 16.79 -25.11 2.07
N GLN A 31 16.74 -25.10 0.74
CA GLN A 31 16.35 -23.94 -0.07
C GLN A 31 14.92 -23.47 0.21
N ARG A 32 14.02 -24.37 0.62
CA ARG A 32 12.64 -24.02 1.02
C ARG A 32 12.49 -23.69 2.50
N SER A 33 13.45 -24.06 3.35
CA SER A 33 13.41 -23.82 4.79
C SER A 33 14.26 -22.63 5.27
N LEU A 34 15.07 -22.02 4.39
CA LEU A 34 15.96 -20.91 4.73
C LEU A 34 15.66 -19.60 3.98
N GLY A 35 14.59 -19.55 3.18
CA GLY A 35 14.45 -18.52 2.15
C GLY A 35 15.36 -18.85 0.97
N GLY A 36 14.84 -18.72 -0.25
CA GLY A 36 15.58 -19.07 -1.46
C GLY A 36 16.88 -18.28 -1.59
N ALA A 37 17.78 -18.73 -2.47
CA ALA A 37 19.03 -18.03 -2.80
C ALA A 37 18.82 -16.73 -3.61
N CYS A 38 17.88 -15.90 -3.19
CA CYS A 38 17.59 -14.56 -3.72
C CYS A 38 18.12 -13.50 -2.75
N ALA A 39 18.20 -12.25 -3.20
CA ALA A 39 18.45 -11.13 -2.30
C ALA A 39 17.15 -10.82 -1.53
N ASP A 40 17.29 -10.55 -0.24
CA ASP A 40 16.22 -10.14 0.67
C ASP A 40 16.81 -8.97 1.48
N GLY A 41 16.48 -7.76 1.04
CA GLY A 41 17.08 -6.52 1.49
C GLY A 41 16.64 -6.12 2.90
N ASP A 42 15.39 -6.42 3.25
CA ASP A 42 14.77 -6.01 4.51
C ASP A 42 14.59 -7.16 5.53
N ASN A 43 14.90 -8.39 5.11
CA ASN A 43 14.86 -9.63 5.89
C ASN A 43 13.46 -10.02 6.35
N ASP A 44 12.45 -9.76 5.54
CA ASP A 44 11.06 -10.14 5.82
C ASP A 44 10.70 -11.56 5.36
N GLY A 45 11.60 -12.21 4.60
CA GLY A 45 11.44 -13.57 4.08
C GLY A 45 10.83 -13.65 2.67
N VAL A 46 10.63 -12.52 1.99
CA VAL A 46 10.28 -12.40 0.58
C VAL A 46 11.52 -11.98 -0.21
N CYS A 47 11.65 -12.45 -1.44
CA CYS A 47 12.78 -12.07 -2.30
C CYS A 47 12.57 -10.67 -2.88
N ASP A 48 13.62 -9.84 -3.00
CA ASP A 48 13.55 -8.48 -3.55
C ASP A 48 12.86 -8.38 -4.93
N ASP A 49 12.89 -9.45 -5.74
CA ASP A 49 12.25 -9.51 -7.06
C ASP A 49 10.77 -9.92 -7.04
N GLU A 50 10.31 -10.45 -5.91
CA GLU A 50 8.91 -10.83 -5.64
C GLU A 50 8.28 -9.94 -4.54
N ASP A 51 9.05 -9.04 -3.93
CA ASP A 51 8.67 -8.17 -2.82
C ASP A 51 8.11 -6.83 -3.31
N ASN A 52 6.89 -6.50 -2.89
CA ASN A 52 6.25 -5.22 -3.18
C ASN A 52 6.73 -4.05 -2.28
N CYS A 53 7.60 -4.30 -1.29
CA CYS A 53 8.33 -3.30 -0.51
C CYS A 53 9.79 -3.73 -0.18
N PRO A 54 10.72 -3.83 -1.15
CA PRO A 54 12.08 -4.39 -0.96
C PRO A 54 13.00 -3.73 0.08
N ALA A 55 12.55 -2.66 0.73
CA ALA A 55 13.28 -1.92 1.74
C ALA A 55 12.56 -1.87 3.10
N ASP A 56 11.31 -2.32 3.18
CA ASP A 56 10.42 -2.14 4.32
C ASP A 56 9.63 -3.41 4.63
N ALA A 57 10.15 -4.18 5.59
CA ALA A 57 9.68 -5.53 5.88
C ALA A 57 8.17 -5.67 6.01
N ASN A 58 7.58 -6.47 5.11
CA ASN A 58 6.15 -6.71 5.02
C ASN A 58 5.82 -8.13 4.53
N SER A 59 6.25 -9.15 5.29
CA SER A 59 6.06 -10.59 4.98
C SER A 59 4.65 -11.07 4.58
N ASN A 60 3.60 -10.26 4.84
CA ASN A 60 2.22 -10.54 4.42
C ASN A 60 1.90 -10.04 2.99
N GLN A 61 2.79 -9.24 2.39
CA GLN A 61 2.70 -8.66 1.05
C GLN A 61 1.34 -7.98 0.81
N ALA A 62 0.86 -7.25 1.83
CA ALA A 62 -0.41 -6.52 1.72
C ALA A 62 -0.28 -5.37 0.71
N ASP A 63 -1.28 -5.24 -0.15
CA ASP A 63 -1.42 -4.23 -1.20
C ASP A 63 -2.94 -4.01 -1.38
N ALA A 64 -3.47 -2.97 -0.74
CA ALA A 64 -4.91 -2.78 -0.61
C ALA A 64 -5.58 -2.25 -1.88
N ASP A 65 -4.86 -1.48 -2.72
CA ASP A 65 -5.38 -0.89 -3.95
C ASP A 65 -4.93 -1.62 -5.23
N GLY A 66 -3.97 -2.53 -5.13
CA GLY A 66 -3.55 -3.43 -6.18
C GLY A 66 -2.63 -2.78 -7.21
N ASP A 67 -1.85 -1.78 -6.81
CA ASP A 67 -0.98 -1.02 -7.70
C ASP A 67 0.44 -1.62 -7.83
N GLY A 68 0.77 -2.60 -6.97
CA GLY A 68 2.05 -3.29 -6.95
C GLY A 68 3.06 -2.72 -5.95
N VAL A 69 2.69 -1.71 -5.16
CA VAL A 69 3.44 -1.16 -4.02
C VAL A 69 2.79 -1.66 -2.74
N GLY A 70 3.59 -2.19 -1.81
CA GLY A 70 3.02 -2.73 -0.58
C GLY A 70 2.55 -1.65 0.40
N ASP A 71 1.50 -1.98 1.17
CA ASP A 71 0.86 -1.13 2.18
C ASP A 71 1.83 -0.45 3.17
N VAL A 72 3.03 -1.02 3.37
CA VAL A 72 4.02 -0.51 4.33
C VAL A 72 4.86 0.61 3.71
N CYS A 73 5.12 0.56 2.40
CA CYS A 73 5.93 1.52 1.66
C CYS A 73 5.12 2.40 0.69
N ASP A 74 3.81 2.20 0.60
CA ASP A 74 2.89 2.97 -0.24
C ASP A 74 2.48 4.32 0.40
N ASN A 75 2.76 5.41 -0.30
CA ASN A 75 2.41 6.79 0.07
C ASN A 75 0.93 7.15 -0.17
N CYS A 76 0.15 6.22 -0.72
CA CYS A 76 -1.25 6.34 -1.05
C CYS A 76 -2.05 5.02 -0.93
N LYS A 77 -1.81 4.23 0.13
CA LYS A 77 -2.44 2.93 0.51
C LYS A 77 -3.79 2.50 -0.10
N ASN A 78 -4.71 3.44 -0.34
CA ASN A 78 -6.06 3.17 -0.83
C ASN A 78 -6.33 3.71 -2.25
N THR A 79 -5.34 4.23 -2.96
CA THR A 79 -5.46 4.91 -4.25
C THR A 79 -4.30 4.57 -5.17
N ALA A 80 -4.54 3.62 -6.05
CA ALA A 80 -3.51 3.04 -6.90
C ALA A 80 -2.66 4.09 -7.64
N ASN A 81 -1.37 4.08 -7.36
CA ASN A 81 -0.38 5.00 -7.89
C ASN A 81 1.02 4.34 -7.97
N PRO A 82 1.25 3.42 -8.93
CA PRO A 82 2.48 2.63 -8.99
C PRO A 82 3.77 3.45 -9.12
N GLY A 83 3.65 4.72 -9.53
CA GLY A 83 4.76 5.66 -9.67
C GLY A 83 5.18 6.34 -8.36
N GLN A 84 4.35 6.25 -7.29
CA GLN A 84 4.59 6.82 -5.97
C GLN A 84 5.04 8.29 -6.03
N GLU A 85 4.54 9.06 -7.00
CA GLU A 85 4.91 10.46 -7.16
C GLU A 85 4.54 11.24 -5.91
N ASP A 86 5.49 11.99 -5.33
CA ASP A 86 5.29 12.95 -4.25
C ASP A 86 6.14 14.17 -4.57
N GLN A 87 5.55 15.13 -5.30
CA GLN A 87 6.29 16.30 -5.79
C GLN A 87 6.79 17.20 -4.68
N ASN A 88 6.09 17.23 -3.56
CA ASN A 88 6.36 18.16 -2.48
C ASN A 88 7.10 17.52 -1.28
N GLN A 89 7.34 16.21 -1.36
CA GLN A 89 8.12 15.39 -0.43
C GLN A 89 7.57 15.42 1.00
N ASN A 90 6.24 15.45 1.14
CA ASN A 90 5.59 15.46 2.45
C ASN A 90 5.23 14.05 2.95
N GLY A 91 5.48 13.01 2.16
CA GLY A 91 5.18 11.62 2.48
C GLY A 91 3.76 11.18 2.08
N ILE A 92 3.03 12.00 1.34
CA ILE A 92 1.70 11.70 0.77
C ILE A 92 1.86 11.79 -0.75
N GLY A 93 1.47 10.75 -1.47
CA GLY A 93 1.62 10.75 -2.92
C GLY A 93 0.63 11.68 -3.60
N ASP A 94 1.04 12.29 -4.72
CA ASP A 94 0.26 13.20 -5.57
C ASP A 94 -1.13 12.61 -5.94
N ALA A 95 -1.25 11.28 -6.00
CA ALA A 95 -2.48 10.57 -6.36
C ALA A 95 -3.56 10.60 -5.27
N CYS A 96 -3.15 10.53 -4.01
CA CYS A 96 -4.02 10.65 -2.83
C CYS A 96 -3.83 12.00 -2.11
N GLU A 97 -2.94 12.85 -2.62
CA GLU A 97 -2.78 14.23 -2.22
C GLU A 97 -3.99 15.02 -2.73
N GLY A 98 -5.08 14.82 -2.01
CA GLY A 98 -6.43 15.20 -2.38
C GLY A 98 -6.87 16.48 -1.70
N LYS A 99 -7.45 17.37 -2.50
CA LYS A 99 -8.25 18.48 -2.01
C LYS A 99 -9.40 17.94 -1.19
N CYS A 100 -9.65 18.57 -0.05
CA CYS A 100 -10.83 18.36 0.80
C CYS A 100 -10.89 17.08 1.64
N ASP A 101 -9.86 16.25 1.68
CA ASP A 101 -9.69 15.23 2.73
C ASP A 101 -8.73 15.81 3.79
N VAL A 102 -9.31 16.36 4.85
CA VAL A 102 -8.61 17.14 5.86
C VAL A 102 -8.14 16.29 7.01
N ASP A 103 -8.91 15.27 7.39
CA ASP A 103 -8.53 14.36 8.46
C ASP A 103 -7.79 13.11 8.00
N LYS A 104 -7.62 12.95 6.68
CA LYS A 104 -6.82 11.92 6.01
C LYS A 104 -7.36 10.52 6.27
N ASP A 105 -8.68 10.39 6.40
CA ASP A 105 -9.34 9.10 6.54
C ASP A 105 -9.62 8.41 5.20
N GLY A 106 -9.30 9.09 4.08
CA GLY A 106 -9.45 8.58 2.72
C GLY A 106 -10.83 8.84 2.13
N ASP A 107 -11.74 9.44 2.89
CA ASP A 107 -13.07 9.86 2.44
C ASP A 107 -13.17 11.39 2.46
N ILE A 108 -14.04 11.95 1.62
CA ILE A 108 -14.40 13.38 1.68
C ILE A 108 -15.80 13.46 2.27
N ASP A 109 -15.93 13.99 3.48
CA ASP A 109 -17.16 13.93 4.28
C ASP A 109 -17.49 15.22 5.09
N LYS A 110 -18.37 15.09 6.09
CA LYS A 110 -18.78 16.21 6.94
C LYS A 110 -17.69 16.64 7.92
N VAL A 111 -16.86 15.72 8.35
CA VAL A 111 -15.74 15.97 9.24
C VAL A 111 -14.74 16.85 8.50
N ASP A 112 -14.43 16.57 7.24
CA ASP A 112 -13.51 17.41 6.45
C ASP A 112 -14.02 18.82 6.30
N THR A 113 -15.24 18.96 5.78
CA THR A 113 -15.87 20.27 5.57
C THR A 113 -16.05 21.04 6.87
N SER A 114 -16.22 20.35 8.01
CA SER A 114 -16.24 20.93 9.36
C SER A 114 -14.85 21.38 9.81
N MET A 115 -13.79 20.64 9.50
CA MET A 115 -12.41 21.02 9.77
C MET A 115 -12.00 22.27 8.97
N ILE A 116 -12.34 22.33 7.68
CA ILE A 116 -12.15 23.53 6.84
C ILE A 116 -12.89 24.73 7.45
N SER A 117 -14.16 24.55 7.81
CA SER A 117 -14.98 25.60 8.43
C SER A 117 -14.39 26.13 9.74
N LYS A 118 -13.77 25.26 10.56
CA LYS A 118 -13.09 25.63 11.81
C LYS A 118 -11.76 26.34 11.58
N ALA A 119 -11.10 26.09 10.45
CA ALA A 119 -9.83 26.70 10.08
C ALA A 119 -9.98 28.05 9.35
N ARG A 120 -11.21 28.55 9.17
CA ARG A 120 -11.51 29.81 8.47
C ARG A 120 -10.64 30.98 8.92
N GLY A 121 -10.09 31.70 7.94
CA GLY A 121 -9.26 32.88 8.13
C GLY A 121 -7.77 32.59 8.33
N LYS A 122 -7.37 31.32 8.35
CA LYS A 122 -5.95 30.95 8.32
C LYS A 122 -5.40 31.14 6.91
N LYS A 123 -4.18 31.67 6.81
CA LYS A 123 -3.36 31.58 5.59
C LYS A 123 -2.70 30.21 5.60
N VAL A 124 -2.88 29.47 4.52
CA VAL A 124 -2.27 28.15 4.34
C VAL A 124 -1.21 28.26 3.26
N PRO A 125 -0.06 27.58 3.41
CA PRO A 125 0.90 27.47 2.34
C PRO A 125 0.28 26.79 1.10
N PRO A 126 0.78 27.06 -0.12
CA PRO A 126 0.24 26.53 -1.38
C PRO A 126 0.17 25.00 -1.54
N LEU A 127 0.61 24.24 -0.54
CA LEU A 127 0.69 22.77 -0.56
C LEU A 127 -0.32 22.11 0.40
N ASP A 128 -1.06 22.87 1.20
CA ASP A 128 -2.14 22.31 2.03
C ASP A 128 -3.49 22.43 1.30
N GLN A 129 -3.60 21.68 0.20
CA GLN A 129 -4.77 21.69 -0.68
C GLN A 129 -6.02 21.11 0.00
N ALA A 130 -5.85 20.39 1.12
CA ALA A 130 -6.95 19.88 1.92
C ALA A 130 -7.77 21.02 2.55
N TYR A 131 -7.09 22.06 3.08
CA TYR A 131 -7.74 23.23 3.70
C TYR A 131 -8.06 24.38 2.72
N ASP A 132 -7.31 24.50 1.62
CA ASP A 132 -7.45 25.53 0.58
C ASP A 132 -7.84 24.90 -0.77
N ALA A 133 -9.06 24.35 -0.80
CA ALA A 133 -9.55 23.61 -1.95
C ALA A 133 -9.67 24.47 -3.22
N ASN A 134 -9.94 25.77 -3.09
CA ASN A 134 -10.04 26.67 -4.24
C ASN A 134 -8.67 27.25 -4.67
N GLY A 135 -7.63 27.12 -3.84
CA GLY A 135 -6.25 27.53 -4.12
C GLY A 135 -6.03 29.04 -4.07
N ASP A 136 -6.84 29.79 -3.31
CA ASP A 136 -6.75 31.25 -3.20
C ASP A 136 -5.82 31.72 -2.05
N GLY A 137 -5.24 30.77 -1.31
CA GLY A 137 -4.30 30.98 -0.22
C GLY A 137 -4.94 31.33 1.11
N VAL A 138 -6.28 31.29 1.22
CA VAL A 138 -7.00 31.59 2.46
C VAL A 138 -8.13 30.61 2.75
N VAL A 139 -8.15 30.00 3.94
CA VAL A 139 -9.27 29.14 4.32
C VAL A 139 -10.55 29.96 4.46
N SER A 140 -11.55 29.62 3.67
CA SER A 140 -12.77 30.38 3.50
C SER A 140 -13.98 29.48 3.27
N PRO A 141 -15.21 30.02 3.32
CA PRO A 141 -16.39 29.27 2.90
C PRO A 141 -16.37 28.86 1.42
N ALA A 142 -15.50 29.46 0.60
CA ALA A 142 -15.35 29.07 -0.80
C ALA A 142 -14.63 27.72 -0.93
N ASP A 143 -13.76 27.36 0.02
CA ASP A 143 -13.08 26.06 0.06
C ASP A 143 -14.05 24.94 0.38
N VAL A 144 -14.87 25.13 1.42
CA VAL A 144 -15.97 24.20 1.73
C VAL A 144 -16.86 23.98 0.51
N LYS A 145 -17.15 25.05 -0.26
CA LYS A 145 -17.96 24.96 -1.49
C LYS A 145 -17.25 24.21 -2.62
N ALA A 146 -15.93 24.33 -2.73
CA ALA A 146 -15.12 23.57 -3.68
C ALA A 146 -15.06 22.08 -3.32
N CYS A 147 -15.19 21.74 -2.04
CA CYS A 147 -15.17 20.37 -1.53
C CYS A 147 -16.47 19.59 -1.70
N ILE A 148 -17.63 20.25 -1.56
CA ILE A 148 -18.95 19.62 -1.67
C ILE A 148 -19.10 18.71 -2.92
N PRO A 149 -18.71 19.12 -4.15
CA PRO A 149 -18.87 18.26 -5.32
C PRO A 149 -17.88 17.09 -5.40
N LEU A 150 -16.81 17.07 -4.60
CA LEU A 150 -15.80 16.01 -4.57
C LEU A 150 -16.16 14.89 -3.59
N CYS A 151 -17.24 15.06 -2.83
CA CYS A 151 -17.72 14.11 -1.84
C CYS A 151 -18.14 12.78 -2.49
N THR A 152 -17.43 11.69 -2.16
CA THR A 152 -17.55 10.38 -2.82
C THR A 152 -18.61 9.46 -2.19
N LEU A 153 -19.20 9.80 -1.03
CA LEU A 153 -20.09 8.92 -0.25
C LEU A 153 -21.53 9.43 -0.02
N PRO A 154 -22.48 8.52 0.30
CA PRO A 154 -23.90 8.85 0.57
C PRO A 154 -24.15 9.74 1.79
N ASN A 155 -23.13 9.96 2.64
CA ASN A 155 -23.26 10.66 3.92
C ASN A 155 -22.90 12.15 3.84
N CYS A 156 -22.69 12.69 2.64
CA CYS A 156 -22.46 14.12 2.49
C CYS A 156 -23.64 14.95 3.03
N ALA A 157 -23.39 15.88 3.96
CA ALA A 157 -24.43 16.77 4.49
C ALA A 157 -24.80 17.89 3.51
N VAL A 158 -25.30 17.55 2.33
CA VAL A 158 -26.30 18.36 1.63
C VAL A 158 -26.96 17.47 0.58
N PRO A 159 -28.27 17.64 0.34
CA PRO A 159 -29.04 16.70 -0.45
C PRO A 159 -28.46 16.66 -1.86
N VAL A 160 -28.07 15.47 -2.31
CA VAL A 160 -27.99 15.20 -3.73
C VAL A 160 -29.34 15.61 -4.32
N ASN A 161 -29.37 16.72 -5.07
CA ASN A 161 -30.51 16.94 -5.94
C ASN A 161 -30.50 15.74 -6.89
N PRO A 162 -31.58 14.94 -6.94
CA PRO A 162 -31.64 13.86 -7.91
C PRO A 162 -31.47 14.48 -9.30
N VAL A 163 -30.48 13.98 -10.03
CA VAL A 163 -30.28 14.30 -11.45
C VAL A 163 -31.59 13.95 -12.18
N PRO A 164 -32.14 14.85 -13.02
CA PRO A 164 -33.43 14.65 -13.68
C PRO A 164 -33.46 13.46 -14.65
#